data_AF-A0A822B8Y5-F1
#
_entry.id   AF-A0A822B8Y5-F1
#
_cell.length_a   1.000
_cell.length_b   1.000
_cell.length_c   1.000
_cell.angle_alpha   90.00
_cell.angle_beta   90.00
_cell.angle_gamma   90.00
#
_symmetry.space_group_name_H-M   'P 1'
#
loop_
_entity.id
_entity.type
_entity.pdbx_description
1 polymer ?
#
loop_
_entity_poly.entity_id
_entity_poly.type
_entity_poly.pdbx_seq_one_letter_code
_entity_poly.pdbx_strand_id
1 'polypeptide(L)'
;KAMPELITVCWANGKPNQAIYGTQGEMEIFNPIEPRVYSTMDSLLREVKSRFPSNFIHLGMDEVYDKCWLSNPEIKQWMIDNNINSSVGLHTFYADRILNITRNIDVTPIVWQD
;
A
#
# COMPACT_ATOMS: atom_id res chain seq x y z
N LYS A 1 2.18 -2.05 -16.50
CA LYS A 1 2.74 -2.05 -15.12
C LYS A 1 3.55 -3.33 -14.95
N ALA A 2 4.67 -3.32 -14.20
CA ALA A 2 5.54 -4.49 -14.06
C ALA A 2 4.92 -5.60 -13.19
N MET A 3 4.22 -5.22 -12.12
CA MET A 3 3.51 -6.13 -11.19
C MET A 3 2.06 -5.62 -10.99
N PRO A 4 1.18 -5.78 -12.01
CA PRO A 4 -0.19 -5.25 -11.95
C PRO A 4 -1.02 -5.85 -10.80
N GLU A 5 -0.74 -7.10 -10.40
CA GLU A 5 -1.44 -7.85 -9.35
C GLU A 5 -1.25 -7.27 -7.95
N LEU A 6 -0.24 -6.42 -7.74
CA LEU A 6 0.02 -5.78 -6.46
C LEU A 6 -0.78 -4.48 -6.28
N ILE A 7 -1.42 -4.00 -7.35
CA ILE A 7 -2.09 -2.70 -7.38
C ILE A 7 -3.59 -2.86 -7.17
N THR A 8 -4.18 -1.95 -6.41
CA THR A 8 -5.62 -1.89 -6.21
C THR A 8 -6.31 -1.58 -7.54
N VAL A 9 -7.29 -2.40 -7.90
CA VAL A 9 -8.27 -2.09 -8.96
C VAL A 9 -9.33 -1.16 -8.38
N CYS A 10 -9.53 0.01 -9.00
CA CYS A 10 -10.55 0.97 -8.60
C CYS A 10 -11.89 0.67 -9.28
N TRP A 11 -12.98 0.92 -8.57
CA TRP A 11 -14.33 0.59 -9.02
C TRP A 11 -15.18 1.84 -9.18
N ALA A 12 -16.08 1.83 -10.15
CA ALA A 12 -17.15 2.83 -10.28
C ALA A 12 -18.39 2.18 -10.88
N ASN A 13 -19.59 2.60 -10.45
CA ASN A 13 -20.86 2.11 -10.99
C ASN A 13 -20.95 0.56 -11.00
N GLY A 14 -20.41 -0.09 -9.97
CA GLY A 14 -20.41 -1.55 -9.82
C GLY A 14 -19.48 -2.30 -10.80
N LYS A 15 -18.56 -1.61 -11.47
CA LYS A 15 -17.60 -2.21 -12.40
C LYS A 15 -16.15 -1.96 -11.96
N PRO A 16 -15.24 -2.93 -12.16
CA PRO A 16 -13.81 -2.75 -11.93
C PRO A 16 -13.15 -1.93 -13.04
N ASN A 17 -11.91 -1.48 -12.78
CA ASN A 17 -11.05 -0.74 -13.72
C ASN A 17 -11.73 0.52 -14.27
N GLN A 18 -12.33 1.32 -13.40
CA GLN A 18 -13.03 2.54 -13.81
C GLN A 18 -12.31 3.78 -13.27
N ALA A 19 -11.73 4.56 -14.19
CA ALA A 19 -11.19 5.87 -13.89
C ALA A 19 -12.32 6.92 -13.78
N ILE A 20 -12.16 7.84 -12.83
CA ILE A 20 -12.94 9.06 -12.65
C ILE A 20 -11.94 10.22 -12.59
N TYR A 21 -11.89 11.04 -13.64
CA TYR A 21 -10.92 12.14 -13.75
C TYR A 21 -10.96 13.09 -12.55
N GLY A 22 -9.77 13.41 -11.99
CA GLY A 22 -9.63 14.22 -10.77
C GLY A 22 -10.04 13.52 -9.47
N THR A 23 -10.45 12.25 -9.55
CA THR A 23 -10.79 11.41 -8.42
C THR A 23 -9.87 10.20 -8.39
N GLN A 24 -10.09 9.18 -9.22
CA GLN A 24 -9.31 7.95 -9.21
C GLN A 24 -8.95 7.50 -10.62
N GLY A 25 -7.84 6.78 -10.79
CA GLY A 25 -7.49 6.03 -11.98
C GLY A 25 -8.23 4.68 -12.06
N GLU A 26 -7.88 3.88 -13.06
CA GLU A 26 -8.40 2.51 -13.18
C GLU A 26 -7.76 1.58 -12.14
N MET A 27 -6.48 1.84 -11.85
CA MET A 27 -5.63 1.14 -10.88
C MET A 27 -4.59 2.13 -10.34
N GLU A 28 -4.43 2.24 -9.03
CA GLU A 28 -3.58 3.28 -8.42
C GLU A 28 -2.54 2.73 -7.43
N ILE A 29 -2.86 2.79 -6.14
CA ILE A 29 -1.99 2.48 -5.00
C ILE A 29 -1.97 0.98 -4.69
N PHE A 30 -0.91 0.51 -4.01
CA PHE A 30 -0.77 -0.89 -3.61
C PHE A 30 -2.02 -1.39 -2.89
N ASN A 31 -2.37 -2.65 -3.11
CA ASN A 31 -3.49 -3.27 -2.41
C ASN A 31 -3.05 -3.67 -0.99
N PRO A 32 -3.56 -3.03 0.08
CA PRO A 32 -3.11 -3.30 1.44
C PRO A 32 -3.53 -4.71 1.89
N ILE A 33 -4.58 -5.29 1.29
CA ILE A 33 -5.04 -6.63 1.68
C ILE A 33 -4.37 -7.75 0.89
N GLU A 34 -3.50 -7.43 -0.07
CA GLU A 34 -2.77 -8.40 -0.88
C GLU A 34 -1.46 -8.82 -0.18
N PRO A 35 -1.34 -10.06 0.32
CA PRO A 35 -0.14 -10.50 1.04
C PRO A 35 1.15 -10.40 0.22
N ARG A 36 1.07 -10.55 -1.11
CA ARG A 36 2.24 -10.46 -2.00
C ARG A 36 2.87 -9.08 -2.05
N VAL A 37 2.15 -8.02 -1.70
CA VAL A 37 2.73 -6.67 -1.56
C VAL A 37 3.84 -6.71 -0.50
N TYR A 38 3.56 -7.32 0.65
CA TYR A 38 4.49 -7.36 1.77
C TYR A 38 5.69 -8.27 1.51
N SER A 39 5.50 -9.43 0.88
CA SER A 39 6.63 -10.30 0.51
C SER A 39 7.52 -9.66 -0.57
N THR A 40 6.92 -8.92 -1.50
CA THR A 40 7.65 -8.18 -2.53
C THR A 40 8.45 -7.04 -1.89
N MET A 41 7.84 -6.27 -0.97
CA MET A 41 8.54 -5.20 -0.26
C MET A 41 9.65 -5.72 0.64
N ASP A 42 9.47 -6.83 1.36
CA ASP A 42 10.56 -7.45 2.14
C ASP A 42 11.74 -7.84 1.25
N SER A 43 11.48 -8.50 0.13
CA SER A 43 12.52 -8.89 -0.83
C SER A 43 13.25 -7.67 -1.40
N LEU A 44 12.49 -6.66 -1.84
CA LEU A 44 13.02 -5.42 -2.41
C LEU A 44 13.85 -4.64 -1.39
N LEU A 45 13.34 -4.45 -0.18
CA LEU A 45 14.04 -3.68 0.86
C LEU A 45 15.31 -4.40 1.34
N ARG A 46 15.33 -5.74 1.39
CA ARG A 46 16.55 -6.52 1.63
C ARG A 46 17.58 -6.32 0.53
N GLU A 47 17.15 -6.35 -0.73
CA GLU A 47 18.06 -6.08 -1.85
C GLU A 47 18.62 -4.66 -1.76
N VAL A 48 17.77 -3.65 -1.56
CA VAL A 48 18.18 -2.25 -1.38
C VAL A 48 19.18 -2.15 -0.24
N LYS A 49 18.89 -2.71 0.95
CA LYS A 49 19.84 -2.74 2.07
C LYS A 49 21.19 -3.37 1.68
N SER A 50 21.19 -4.43 0.86
CA SER A 50 22.44 -5.08 0.43
C SER A 50 23.27 -4.25 -0.54
N ARG A 51 22.65 -3.31 -1.26
CA ARG A 51 23.31 -2.46 -2.27
C ARG A 51 23.76 -1.11 -1.74
N PHE A 52 23.05 -0.57 -0.75
CA PHE A 52 23.34 0.76 -0.21
C PHE A 52 23.93 0.63 1.21
N PRO A 53 25.10 1.24 1.47
CA PRO A 53 25.77 1.14 2.78
C PRO A 53 25.09 1.96 3.89
N SER A 54 24.06 2.74 3.55
CA SER A 54 23.29 3.55 4.51
C SER A 54 22.39 2.67 5.37
N ASN A 55 22.27 3.00 6.66
CA ASN A 55 21.30 2.38 7.56
C ASN A 55 19.88 2.96 7.44
N PHE A 56 19.69 3.93 6.54
CA PHE A 56 18.41 4.61 6.33
C PHE A 56 17.82 4.28 4.97
N ILE A 57 16.50 4.03 4.94
CA ILE A 57 15.71 3.93 3.71
C ILE A 57 14.53 4.88 3.80
N HIS A 58 14.36 5.72 2.77
CA HIS A 58 13.18 6.56 2.63
C HIS A 58 12.02 5.74 2.04
N LEU A 59 10.91 5.62 2.76
CA LEU A 59 9.75 4.82 2.35
C LEU A 59 8.70 5.60 1.57
N GLY A 60 8.85 6.93 1.46
CA GLY A 60 7.84 7.80 0.86
C GLY A 60 6.69 7.97 1.85
N MET A 61 5.60 7.26 1.61
CA MET A 61 4.34 7.30 2.37
C MET A 61 3.58 8.63 2.29
N ASP A 62 3.76 9.38 1.20
CA ASP A 62 3.08 10.64 0.91
C ASP A 62 1.87 10.50 -0.02
N GLU A 63 0.96 11.47 0.05
CA GLU A 63 -0.14 11.74 -0.92
C GLU A 63 -0.99 10.52 -1.27
N VAL A 64 -1.22 9.63 -0.31
CA VAL A 64 -2.01 8.41 -0.53
C VAL A 64 -3.48 8.76 -0.72
N TYR A 65 -4.00 8.45 -1.91
CA TYR A 65 -5.38 8.72 -2.28
C TYR A 65 -6.30 7.52 -1.99
N ASP A 66 -7.02 7.59 -0.88
CA ASP A 66 -7.80 6.48 -0.34
C ASP A 66 -9.06 6.11 -1.15
N LYS A 67 -9.55 6.96 -2.05
CA LYS A 67 -10.81 6.69 -2.75
C LYS A 67 -10.77 5.42 -3.59
N CYS A 68 -9.63 5.08 -4.18
CA CYS A 68 -9.51 3.82 -4.92
C CYS A 68 -9.70 2.61 -3.98
N TRP A 69 -9.08 2.61 -2.78
CA TRP A 69 -9.32 1.59 -1.76
C TRP A 69 -10.78 1.53 -1.35
N LEU A 70 -11.37 2.68 -1.05
CA LEU A 70 -12.76 2.79 -0.63
C LEU A 70 -13.73 2.46 -1.78
N SER A 71 -13.32 2.49 -3.04
CA SER A 71 -14.16 2.07 -4.15
C SER A 71 -14.24 0.54 -4.26
N ASN A 72 -13.19 -0.17 -3.85
CA ASN A 72 -13.03 -1.60 -4.08
C ASN A 72 -13.88 -2.43 -3.08
N PRO A 73 -14.79 -3.30 -3.57
CA PRO A 73 -15.68 -4.08 -2.71
C PRO A 73 -14.96 -5.13 -1.86
N GLU A 74 -13.85 -5.70 -2.34
CA GLU A 74 -13.08 -6.69 -1.58
C GLU A 74 -12.37 -6.04 -0.40
N ILE A 75 -11.77 -4.85 -0.61
CA ILE A 75 -11.15 -4.07 0.47
C ILE A 75 -12.21 -3.65 1.49
N LYS A 76 -13.38 -3.18 1.05
CA LYS A 76 -14.49 -2.83 1.94
C LYS A 76 -14.96 -4.01 2.79
N GLN A 77 -15.13 -5.18 2.19
CA GLN A 77 -15.53 -6.37 2.94
C GLN A 77 -14.46 -6.76 3.95
N TRP A 78 -13.19 -6.78 3.52
CA TRP A 78 -12.07 -7.08 4.39
C TRP A 78 -11.97 -6.11 5.58
N MET A 79 -12.23 -4.82 5.35
CA MET A 79 -12.30 -3.80 6.41
C MET A 79 -13.36 -4.15 7.47
N ILE A 80 -14.57 -4.53 7.03
CA ILE A 80 -15.66 -4.96 7.92
C ILE A 80 -15.23 -6.19 8.72
N ASP A 81 -14.67 -7.19 8.06
CA ASP A 81 -14.28 -8.46 8.69
C ASP A 81 -13.14 -8.27 9.72
N ASN A 82 -12.33 -7.22 9.58
CA ASN A 82 -11.18 -6.91 10.45
C ASN A 82 -11.43 -5.71 11.40
N ASN A 83 -12.68 -5.25 11.53
CA ASN A 83 -13.06 -4.11 12.38
C ASN A 83 -12.29 -2.80 12.07
N ILE A 84 -11.94 -2.58 10.80
CA ILE A 84 -11.29 -1.34 10.34
C ILE A 84 -12.37 -0.44 9.75
N ASN A 85 -12.65 0.67 10.45
CA ASN A 85 -13.81 1.51 10.14
C ASN A 85 -13.48 2.77 9.33
N SER A 86 -12.22 2.98 8.96
CA SER A 86 -11.77 4.20 8.25
C SER A 86 -10.62 3.91 7.29
N SER A 87 -10.44 4.78 6.31
CA SER A 87 -9.25 4.76 5.46
C SER A 87 -7.99 4.95 6.28
N VAL A 88 -7.99 5.85 7.27
CA VAL A 88 -6.86 5.99 8.23
C VAL A 88 -6.46 4.65 8.83
N GLY A 89 -7.42 3.80 9.23
CA GLY A 89 -7.12 2.47 9.75
C GLY A 89 -6.47 1.53 8.72
N LEU A 90 -6.86 1.63 7.44
CA LEU A 90 -6.17 0.92 6.35
C LEU A 90 -4.74 1.44 6.12
N HIS A 91 -4.53 2.75 6.17
CA HIS A 91 -3.20 3.35 6.07
C HIS A 91 -2.31 2.84 7.22
N THR A 92 -2.80 2.89 8.46
CA THR A 92 -2.07 2.37 9.63
C THR A 92 -1.73 0.89 9.45
N PHE A 93 -2.71 0.08 9.03
CA PHE A 93 -2.48 -1.35 8.77
C PHE A 93 -1.37 -1.60 7.73
N TYR A 94 -1.38 -0.86 6.62
CA TYR A 94 -0.34 -0.96 5.61
C TYR A 94 1.02 -0.50 6.12
N ALA A 95 1.07 0.69 6.74
CA ALA A 95 2.29 1.31 7.22
C ALA A 95 2.96 0.45 8.30
N ASP A 96 2.21 -0.05 9.28
CA ASP A 96 2.74 -0.90 10.35
C ASP A 96 3.45 -2.15 9.82
N ARG A 97 2.90 -2.76 8.76
CA ARG A 97 3.52 -3.93 8.12
C ARG A 97 4.81 -3.58 7.40
N ILE A 98 4.86 -2.47 6.66
CA ILE A 98 6.09 -2.01 6.01
C ILE A 98 7.15 -1.62 7.04
N LEU A 99 6.76 -0.91 8.11
CA LEU A 99 7.67 -0.55 9.21
C LEU A 99 8.18 -1.79 9.97
N ASN A 100 7.35 -2.83 10.10
CA ASN A 100 7.79 -4.09 10.68
C ASN A 100 8.84 -4.78 9.81
N ILE A 101 8.67 -4.76 8.48
CA ILE A 101 9.68 -5.24 7.53
C ILE A 101 11.00 -4.49 7.74
N THR A 102 10.98 -3.15 7.81
CA THR A 102 12.22 -2.37 8.00
C THR A 102 12.92 -2.69 9.33
N ARG A 103 12.15 -2.89 10.41
CA ARG A 103 12.69 -3.32 11.71
C ARG A 103 13.35 -4.69 11.63
N ASN A 104 12.72 -5.65 10.96
CA ASN A 104 13.25 -7.02 10.78
C ASN A 104 14.50 -7.10 9.91
N ILE A 105 14.84 -6.02 9.20
CA ILE A 105 16.06 -5.91 8.41
C ILE A 105 17.00 -4.85 8.96
N ASP A 106 16.87 -4.41 10.22
CA ASP A 106 17.76 -3.44 10.88
C ASP A 106 18.01 -2.16 10.07
N VAL A 107 16.94 -1.59 9.50
CA VAL A 107 16.97 -0.31 8.79
C VAL A 107 16.11 0.70 9.52
N THR A 108 16.59 1.93 9.63
CA THR A 108 15.81 3.07 10.11
C THR A 108 15.00 3.68 8.96
N PRO A 109 13.66 3.61 8.98
CA PRO A 109 12.85 4.22 7.95
C PRO A 109 12.84 5.75 8.11
N ILE A 110 12.86 6.45 6.97
CA ILE A 110 12.52 7.87 6.86
C ILE A 110 11.22 7.95 6.05
N VAL A 111 10.26 8.76 6.50
CA VAL A 111 8.94 8.92 5.87
C VAL A 111 8.65 10.40 5.70
N TRP A 112 7.77 10.73 4.74
CA TRP A 112 7.18 12.06 4.66
C TRP A 112 6.26 12.35 5.86
N GLN A 113 5.84 13.61 5.99
CA GLN A 113 5.11 14.12 7.17
C GLN A 113 3.63 13.72 7.29
N ASP A 114 3.07 13.07 6.28
CA ASP A 114 1.62 12.87 6.12
C ASP A 114 0.99 11.93 7.18
#